data_AF-A0A7V2Y9Q9-F1
#
_entry.id   AF-A0A7V2Y9Q9-F1
#
_cell.length_a   1.000
_cell.length_b   1.000
_cell.length_c   1.000
_cell.angle_alpha   90.00
_cell.angle_beta   90.00
_cell.angle_gamma   90.00
#
_symmetry.space_group_name_H-M   'P 1'
#
loop_
_entity.id
_entity.type
_entity.pdbx_description
1 polymer ?
#
loop_
_entity_poly.entity_id
_entity_poly.type
_entity_poly.pdbx_seq_one_letter_code
_entity_poly.pdbx_strand_id
1 'polypeptide(L)'
;MNWKGESDGKNGICLPCEVYAGGPEPSACSRGVDYLSREEEEILGSLRELKEKARFLRGQIKGIEFAGEMGHVVDGARGELSTELEAAMAEMKELRKAWKELEARLRKANARKLALLGHGPWEDAGAGNP
;
A
#
# COMPACT_ATOMS: atom_id res chain seq x y z
N MET A 1 -25.33 19.91 36.45
CA MET A 1 -23.90 20.20 36.21
C MET A 1 -23.71 20.33 34.71
N ASN A 2 -23.32 21.53 34.27
CA ASN A 2 -23.01 21.87 32.88
C ASN A 2 -21.61 21.35 32.52
N TRP A 3 -21.47 20.65 31.40
CA TRP A 3 -20.21 20.60 30.65
C TRP A 3 -20.52 20.94 29.20
N LYS A 4 -20.18 22.19 28.85
CA LYS A 4 -19.95 22.64 27.47
C LYS A 4 -18.57 22.13 27.06
N GLY A 5 -18.47 21.60 25.84
CA GLY A 5 -17.21 21.23 25.21
C GLY A 5 -17.42 21.16 23.70
N GLU A 6 -17.66 22.32 23.09
CA GLU A 6 -17.59 22.53 21.65
C GLU A 6 -16.20 22.12 21.15
N SER A 7 -16.11 21.10 20.31
CA SER A 7 -14.94 20.85 19.48
C SER A 7 -15.31 21.17 18.03
N ASP A 8 -15.42 22.47 17.76
CA ASP A 8 -15.56 22.99 16.39
C ASP A 8 -14.27 22.77 15.60
N GLY A 9 -14.46 22.33 14.36
CA GLY A 9 -13.42 21.96 13.43
C GLY A 9 -12.46 23.10 13.11
N LYS A 10 -11.19 22.74 12.89
CA LYS A 10 -10.20 23.60 12.25
C LYS A 10 -9.52 22.83 11.12
N ASN A 11 -9.96 23.15 9.90
CA ASN A 11 -9.29 22.85 8.65
C ASN A 11 -7.86 23.44 8.68
N GLY A 12 -6.86 22.56 8.82
CA GLY A 12 -5.45 22.93 8.68
C GLY A 12 -5.10 23.14 7.21
N ILE A 13 -5.31 24.36 6.71
CA ILE A 13 -4.63 24.84 5.50
C ILE A 13 -3.20 25.19 5.91
N CYS A 14 -2.23 24.47 5.37
CA CYS A 14 -0.81 24.77 5.56
C CYS A 14 -0.38 25.89 4.61
N LEU A 15 -0.28 27.09 5.16
CA LEU A 15 0.36 28.22 4.50
C LEU A 15 1.89 27.97 4.42
N PRO A 16 2.58 28.53 3.41
CA PRO A 16 4.04 28.46 3.29
C PRO A 16 4.72 28.94 4.57
N CYS A 17 5.75 28.22 5.02
CA CYS A 17 6.49 28.46 6.28
C CYS A 17 7.12 29.85 6.41
N GLU A 18 7.06 30.70 5.39
CA GLU A 18 7.52 32.10 5.42
C GLU A 18 6.47 33.09 5.94
N VAL A 19 5.22 32.65 6.20
CA VAL A 19 4.10 33.55 6.55
C VAL A 19 3.86 33.69 8.06
N TYR A 20 4.49 32.87 8.92
CA TYR A 20 4.18 32.83 10.35
C TYR A 20 5.14 33.64 11.23
N ALA A 21 5.30 34.93 10.94
CA ALA A 21 5.98 35.87 11.86
C ALA A 21 5.11 36.31 13.06
N GLY A 22 3.94 35.71 13.32
CA GLY A 22 3.10 36.14 14.45
C GLY A 22 1.73 35.49 14.65
N GLY A 23 1.54 34.21 14.33
CA GLY A 23 0.25 33.53 14.53
C GLY A 23 0.39 32.10 15.09
N PRO A 24 -0.67 31.54 15.73
CA PRO A 24 -0.61 30.22 16.35
C PRO A 24 -0.40 29.10 15.32
N GLU A 25 0.48 28.15 15.66
CA GLU A 25 0.92 27.05 14.79
C GLU A 25 -0.22 26.08 14.39
N PRO A 26 -0.25 25.58 13.14
CA PRO A 26 -1.22 24.59 12.69
C PRO A 26 -0.95 23.18 13.24
N SER A 27 -2.00 22.38 13.42
CA SER A 27 -1.95 21.05 14.08
C SER A 27 -1.42 19.89 13.23
N ALA A 28 -1.28 20.03 11.90
CA ALA A 28 -0.62 19.05 11.04
C ALA A 28 -0.22 19.70 9.70
N CYS A 29 0.98 19.41 9.19
CA CYS A 29 1.45 19.93 7.91
C CYS A 29 1.04 19.03 6.74
N SER A 30 0.28 19.53 5.77
CA SER A 30 -0.12 18.78 4.56
C SER A 30 1.05 18.50 3.60
N ARG A 31 2.11 19.33 3.62
CA ARG A 31 3.24 19.20 2.70
C ARG A 31 4.08 17.94 2.89
N GLY A 32 4.07 17.34 4.09
CA GLY A 32 4.78 16.09 4.35
C GLY A 32 4.15 14.88 3.67
N VAL A 33 2.87 14.95 3.31
CA VAL A 33 2.13 13.86 2.67
C VAL A 33 2.28 13.90 1.15
N ASP A 34 2.38 15.10 0.57
CA ASP A 34 2.40 15.30 -0.88
C ASP A 34 3.74 14.95 -1.56
N TYR A 35 4.84 14.92 -0.81
CA TYR A 35 6.15 14.54 -1.34
C TYR A 35 6.49 13.08 -1.04
N LEU A 36 6.73 12.28 -2.08
CA LEU A 36 7.24 10.92 -1.92
C LEU A 36 8.74 10.96 -1.66
N SER A 37 9.18 10.26 -0.61
CA SER A 37 10.58 9.91 -0.46
C SER A 37 11.00 8.91 -1.54
N ARG A 38 12.31 8.88 -1.86
CA ARG A 38 12.88 7.88 -2.79
C ARG A 38 12.52 6.45 -2.38
N GLU A 39 12.54 6.14 -1.09
CA GLU A 39 12.16 4.82 -0.58
C GLU A 39 10.67 4.50 -0.87
N GLU A 40 9.76 5.46 -0.66
CA GLU A 40 8.34 5.29 -1.00
C GLU A 40 8.15 5.09 -2.51
N GLU A 41 8.88 5.83 -3.36
CA GLU A 41 8.82 5.67 -4.82
C GLU A 41 9.28 4.28 -5.28
N GLU A 42 10.37 3.76 -4.72
CA GLU A 42 10.90 2.42 -5.00
C GLU A 42 9.89 1.32 -4.57
N ILE A 43 9.28 1.46 -3.40
CA ILE A 43 8.25 0.53 -2.91
C ILE A 43 7.00 0.59 -3.80
N LEU A 44 6.54 1.78 -4.17
CA LEU A 44 5.40 1.95 -5.08
C LEU A 44 5.69 1.41 -6.48
N GLY A 45 6.93 1.53 -6.96
CA GLY A 45 7.40 0.86 -8.18
C GLY A 45 7.24 -0.65 -8.10
N SER A 46 7.74 -1.25 -7.02
CA SER A 46 7.63 -2.69 -6.77
C SER A 46 6.17 -3.17 -6.68
N LEU A 47 5.30 -2.38 -6.02
CA LEU A 47 3.86 -2.67 -5.96
C LEU A 47 3.21 -2.65 -7.35
N ARG A 48 3.58 -1.70 -8.22
CA ARG A 48 3.10 -1.67 -9.61
C ARG A 48 3.51 -2.93 -10.37
N GLU A 49 4.75 -3.38 -10.23
CA GLU A 49 5.22 -4.61 -10.87
C GLU A 49 4.46 -5.85 -10.38
N LEU A 50 4.25 -5.98 -9.07
CA LEU A 50 3.44 -7.09 -8.52
C LEU A 50 2.00 -7.04 -9.03
N LYS A 51 1.42 -5.85 -9.20
CA LYS A 51 0.06 -5.69 -9.75
C LYS A 51 -0.03 -6.19 -11.19
N GLU A 52 0.97 -5.91 -12.02
CA GLU A 52 1.01 -6.38 -13.40
C GLU A 52 1.16 -7.91 -13.47
N LYS A 53 2.06 -8.49 -12.67
CA LYS A 53 2.19 -9.95 -12.53
C LYS A 53 0.89 -10.61 -12.09
N ALA A 54 0.21 -10.03 -11.09
CA ALA A 54 -1.09 -10.51 -10.61
C ALA A 54 -2.18 -10.43 -11.70
N ARG A 55 -2.18 -9.37 -12.52
CA ARG A 55 -3.13 -9.24 -13.64
C ARG A 55 -2.90 -10.35 -14.68
N PHE A 56 -1.64 -10.63 -14.99
CA PHE A 56 -1.27 -11.69 -15.91
C PHE A 56 -1.72 -13.08 -15.41
N LEU A 57 -1.38 -13.44 -14.18
CA LEU A 57 -1.79 -14.73 -13.59
C LEU A 57 -3.31 -14.87 -13.50
N ARG A 58 -4.03 -13.79 -13.17
CA ARG A 58 -5.50 -13.79 -13.19
C ARG A 58 -6.04 -14.09 -14.59
N GLY A 59 -5.39 -13.58 -15.63
CA GLY A 59 -5.72 -13.90 -17.02
C GLY A 59 -5.50 -15.38 -17.33
N GLN A 60 -4.37 -15.95 -16.91
CA GLN A 60 -4.06 -17.37 -17.09
C GLN A 60 -5.07 -18.28 -16.39
N ILE A 61 -5.34 -18.02 -15.10
CA ILE A 61 -6.32 -18.79 -14.30
C ILE A 61 -7.68 -18.81 -15.00
N LYS A 62 -8.18 -17.65 -15.41
CA LYS A 62 -9.46 -17.56 -16.13
C LYS A 62 -9.45 -18.31 -17.47
N GLY A 63 -8.33 -18.27 -18.19
CA GLY A 63 -8.18 -18.99 -19.45
C GLY A 63 -8.24 -20.51 -19.24
N ILE A 64 -7.57 -21.02 -18.21
CA ILE A 64 -7.56 -22.43 -17.84
C ILE A 64 -8.96 -22.89 -17.36
N GLU A 65 -9.60 -22.11 -16.49
CA GLU A 65 -10.97 -22.37 -16.01
C GLU A 65 -11.96 -22.46 -17.19
N PHE A 66 -11.90 -21.51 -18.12
CA PHE A 66 -12.76 -21.50 -19.29
C PHE A 66 -12.50 -22.69 -20.23
N ALA A 67 -11.25 -23.09 -20.43
CA ALA A 67 -10.90 -24.27 -21.22
C ALA A 67 -11.44 -25.56 -20.59
N GLY A 68 -11.39 -25.66 -19.26
CA GLY A 68 -11.96 -26.78 -18.51
C GLY A 68 -13.49 -26.84 -18.59
N GLU A 69 -14.18 -25.70 -18.54
CA GLU A 69 -15.64 -25.62 -18.65
C GLU A 69 -16.17 -25.98 -20.05
N MET A 70 -15.46 -25.60 -21.11
CA MET A 70 -15.90 -25.88 -22.48
C MET A 70 -15.71 -27.34 -22.93
N GLY A 71 -15.24 -28.23 -22.04
CA GLY A 71 -15.08 -29.66 -22.35
C GLY A 71 -14.10 -29.96 -23.48
N HIS A 72 -13.27 -28.99 -23.88
CA HIS A 72 -12.33 -29.08 -24.99
C HIS A 72 -11.05 -29.86 -24.66
N VAL A 73 -11.01 -30.54 -23.51
CA VAL A 73 -9.79 -31.09 -22.94
C VAL A 73 -9.84 -32.62 -23.00
N VAL A 74 -8.92 -33.21 -23.76
CA VAL A 74 -8.67 -34.66 -23.77
C VAL A 74 -8.09 -35.08 -22.42
N ASP A 75 -8.42 -36.27 -21.89
CA ASP A 75 -8.11 -36.69 -20.51
C ASP A 75 -6.64 -36.46 -20.07
N GLY A 76 -5.66 -36.57 -20.98
CA GLY A 76 -4.25 -36.26 -20.69
C GLY A 76 -3.97 -34.76 -20.48
N ALA A 77 -4.57 -33.88 -21.28
CA ALA A 77 -4.43 -32.43 -21.16
C ALA A 77 -5.13 -31.88 -19.90
N ARG A 78 -6.08 -32.64 -19.33
CA ARG A 78 -6.79 -32.25 -18.11
C ARG A 78 -5.89 -32.30 -16.87
N GLY A 79 -4.98 -33.27 -16.81
CA GLY A 79 -3.97 -33.35 -15.76
C GLY A 79 -3.02 -32.15 -15.80
N GLU A 80 -2.52 -31.82 -16.99
CA GLU A 80 -1.61 -30.69 -17.20
C GLU A 80 -2.27 -29.36 -16.82
N LEU A 81 -3.48 -29.09 -17.32
CA LEU A 81 -4.23 -27.87 -16.97
C LEU A 81 -4.51 -27.77 -15.46
N SER A 82 -4.78 -28.88 -14.79
CA SER A 82 -4.95 -28.89 -13.33
C SER A 82 -3.66 -28.48 -12.62
N THR A 83 -2.51 -29.01 -13.04
CA THR A 83 -1.21 -28.65 -12.44
C THR A 83 -0.82 -27.20 -12.71
N GLU A 84 -1.10 -26.68 -13.92
CA GLU A 84 -0.87 -25.28 -14.27
C GLU A 84 -1.76 -24.33 -13.45
N LEU A 85 -3.03 -24.71 -13.24
CA LEU A 85 -3.96 -23.95 -12.41
C LEU A 85 -3.48 -23.88 -10.95
N GLU A 86 -3.07 -25.03 -10.39
CA GLU A 86 -2.52 -25.08 -9.03
C GLU A 86 -1.25 -24.23 -8.89
N ALA A 87 -0.34 -24.30 -9.87
CA ALA A 87 0.87 -23.49 -9.90
C ALA A 87 0.55 -21.99 -9.96
N ALA A 88 -0.35 -21.56 -10.85
CA ALA A 88 -0.76 -20.16 -10.97
C ALA A 88 -1.45 -19.65 -9.70
N MET A 89 -2.28 -20.47 -9.04
CA MET A 89 -2.89 -20.13 -7.76
C MET A 89 -1.85 -20.02 -6.62
N ALA A 90 -0.87 -20.91 -6.59
CA ALA A 90 0.23 -20.86 -5.63
C ALA A 90 1.07 -19.58 -5.82
N GLU A 91 1.42 -19.24 -7.06
CA GLU A 91 2.13 -18.00 -7.37
C GLU A 91 1.32 -16.76 -6.97
N MET A 92 0.01 -16.75 -7.23
CA MET A 92 -0.88 -15.68 -6.78
C MET A 92 -0.90 -15.55 -5.25
N LYS A 93 -0.79 -16.65 -4.51
CA LYS A 93 -0.69 -16.60 -3.04
C LYS A 93 0.62 -15.95 -2.59
N GLU A 94 1.74 -16.24 -3.25
CA GLU A 94 3.02 -15.62 -2.95
C GLU A 94 3.02 -14.12 -3.30
N LEU A 95 2.43 -13.72 -4.43
CA LEU A 95 2.26 -12.30 -4.78
C LEU A 95 1.44 -11.55 -3.73
N ARG A 96 0.39 -12.16 -3.16
CA ARG A 96 -0.38 -11.53 -2.07
C ARG A 96 0.45 -11.34 -0.80
N LYS A 97 1.35 -12.27 -0.47
CA LYS A 97 2.27 -12.13 0.68
C LYS A 97 3.24 -10.98 0.43
N ALA A 98 3.90 -10.97 -0.73
CA ALA A 98 4.82 -9.91 -1.14
C ALA A 98 4.15 -8.54 -1.15
N TRP A 99 2.90 -8.46 -1.62
CA TRP A 99 2.09 -7.24 -1.58
C TRP A 99 1.91 -6.71 -0.15
N LYS A 100 1.47 -7.57 0.78
CA LYS A 100 1.28 -7.19 2.18
C LYS A 100 2.57 -6.74 2.85
N GLU A 101 3.69 -7.36 2.52
CA GLU A 101 5.00 -6.97 3.03
C GLU A 101 5.39 -5.58 2.52
N LEU A 102 5.23 -5.30 1.23
CA LEU A 102 5.50 -3.99 0.65
C LEU A 102 4.56 -2.91 1.19
N GLU A 103 3.28 -3.21 1.42
CA GLU A 103 2.36 -2.27 2.09
C GLU A 103 2.82 -1.94 3.51
N ALA A 104 3.26 -2.95 4.27
CA ALA A 104 3.79 -2.73 5.61
C ALA A 104 5.07 -1.88 5.58
N ARG A 105 5.96 -2.13 4.61
CA ARG A 105 7.16 -1.31 4.39
C ARG A 105 6.81 0.12 4.00
N LEU A 106 5.83 0.31 3.12
CA LEU A 106 5.37 1.64 2.68
C LEU A 106 4.84 2.45 3.87
N ARG A 107 4.02 1.83 4.73
CA ARG A 107 3.51 2.47 5.95
C ARG A 107 4.64 2.89 6.88
N LYS A 108 5.66 2.04 7.07
CA LYS A 108 6.84 2.38 7.89
C LYS A 108 7.66 3.52 7.29
N ALA A 109 7.90 3.49 5.97
CA ALA A 109 8.62 4.56 5.27
C ALA A 109 7.88 5.90 5.41
N ASN A 110 6.55 5.87 5.26
CA ASN A 110 5.70 7.04 5.44
C ASN A 110 5.72 7.55 6.89
N ALA A 111 5.61 6.66 7.89
CA ALA A 111 5.69 7.02 9.30
C ALA A 111 7.05 7.64 9.66
N ARG A 112 8.17 7.09 9.16
CA ARG A 112 9.51 7.69 9.30
C ARG A 112 9.59 9.08 8.70
N LYS A 113 9.09 9.26 7.47
CA LYS A 113 9.03 10.57 6.83
C LYS A 113 8.24 11.57 7.68
N LEU A 114 7.05 11.19 8.14
CA LEU A 114 6.22 12.06 8.96
C LEU A 114 6.87 12.39 10.30
N ALA A 115 7.52 11.43 10.96
CA ALA A 115 8.23 11.66 12.21
C ALA A 115 9.44 12.60 12.03
N LEU A 116 10.22 12.44 10.95
CA LEU A 116 11.32 13.36 10.60
C LEU A 116 10.84 14.79 10.34
N LEU A 117 9.61 14.94 9.84
CA LEU A 117 8.99 16.24 9.61
C LEU A 117 8.27 16.79 10.86
N GLY A 118 8.28 16.06 11.99
CA GLY A 118 7.63 16.48 13.24
C GLY A 118 6.11 16.27 13.27
N HIS A 119 5.57 15.39 12.44
CA HIS A 119 4.12 15.16 12.27
C HIS A 119 3.62 13.80 12.79
N GLY A 120 4.44 13.04 13.51
CA GLY A 120 4.02 11.75 14.07
C GLY A 120 5.00 11.21 15.11
N PRO A 121 4.53 10.29 15.95
CA PRO A 121 5.36 9.61 16.94
C PRO A 121 6.45 8.75 16.27
N TRP A 122 7.65 8.71 16.86
CA TRP A 122 8.78 7.92 16.33
C TRP A 122 8.58 6.42 16.53
N GLU A 123 7.72 6.01 17.47
CA GLU A 123 7.37 4.61 17.71
C GLU A 123 6.76 3.95 16.45
N ASP A 124 5.94 4.69 15.70
CA ASP A 124 5.29 4.22 14.47
C ASP A 124 6.29 4.08 13.30
N ALA A 125 7.45 4.72 13.42
CA ALA A 125 8.55 4.64 12.46
C ALA A 125 9.32 3.30 12.53
N GLY A 126 9.02 2.46 13.54
CA GLY A 126 9.56 1.11 13.67
C GLY A 126 11.02 1.05 14.11
N ALA A 127 11.48 2.03 14.88
CA ALA A 127 12.80 1.97 15.49
C ALA A 127 12.82 0.87 16.57
N GLY A 128 13.52 -0.23 16.29
CA GLY A 128 14.32 -0.82 17.34
C GLY A 128 15.27 0.28 17.85
N ASN A 129 15.41 0.40 19.18
CA ASN A 129 16.35 1.32 19.80
C ASN A 129 17.70 1.32 19.06
N PRO A 130 18.34 2.49 18.90
CA PRO A 130 19.71 2.55 18.37
C PRO A 130 20.68 1.68 19.16
#